data_AF-A0A0K1PF31-F1
#
_entry.id   AF-A0A0K1PF31-F1
#
_cell.length_a   1.000
_cell.length_b   1.000
_cell.length_c   1.000
_cell.angle_alpha   90.00
_cell.angle_beta   90.00
_cell.angle_gamma   90.00
#
_symmetry.space_group_name_H-M   'P 1'
#
loop_
_entity.id
_entity.type
_entity.pdbx_description
1 polymer ?
#
loop_
_entity_poly.entity_id
_entity_poly.type
_entity_poly.pdbx_seq_one_letter_code
_entity_poly.pdbx_strand_id
1 'polypeptide(L)'
;MNRFSVAAVAAALLAVVWSGPANADDLDEGGALYAVQNRKYTASHEFSVNAGSLPMDAFYKGYTASGAYTLHFSDLWAWEVVNAAYSFNVDTDLRRELESNWGVTPTRFPTIQWLGNSNLVVKPLYGKLAWLNGSLLYGELFFTAGPAVASYESDGELQSSGTYVGANVGLGLRFYLSESWSLRLDARDYYFVSPKDVKSTSNELFFSTGISLNVR
;
A
#
# COMPACT_ATOMS: atom_id res chain seq x y z
N MET A 1 -27.07 -8.22 -8.85
CA MET A 1 -27.10 -8.63 -7.43
C MET A 1 -26.34 -9.94 -7.27
N ASN A 2 -25.04 -9.88 -7.00
CA ASN A 2 -24.26 -11.03 -6.53
C ASN A 2 -23.54 -10.59 -5.26
N ARG A 3 -24.02 -11.05 -4.11
CA ARG A 3 -23.42 -10.81 -2.81
C ARG A 3 -22.26 -11.80 -2.69
N PHE A 4 -21.07 -11.40 -3.12
CA PHE A 4 -19.87 -12.14 -2.72
C PHE A 4 -19.60 -11.82 -1.25
N SER A 5 -19.76 -12.86 -0.45
CA SER A 5 -19.79 -12.86 1.00
C SER A 5 -18.50 -12.32 1.61
N VAL A 6 -18.67 -11.25 2.39
CA VAL A 6 -17.70 -10.47 3.17
C VAL A 6 -17.02 -11.28 4.31
N ALA A 7 -17.09 -12.61 4.31
CA ALA A 7 -16.53 -13.45 5.38
C ALA A 7 -15.21 -14.15 5.01
N ALA A 8 -14.81 -14.18 3.73
CA ALA A 8 -13.68 -15.02 3.31
C ALA A 8 -12.30 -14.34 3.31
N VAL A 9 -12.23 -13.00 3.22
CA VAL A 9 -10.94 -12.29 3.11
C VAL A 9 -10.39 -11.85 4.47
N ALA A 10 -11.27 -11.56 5.43
CA ALA A 10 -10.85 -11.17 6.79
C ALA A 10 -10.45 -12.36 7.68
N ALA A 11 -10.90 -13.59 7.38
CA ALA A 11 -10.59 -14.78 8.17
C ALA A 11 -9.24 -15.44 7.82
N ALA A 12 -8.62 -15.09 6.68
CA ALA A 12 -7.37 -15.69 6.24
C ALA A 12 -6.10 -15.02 6.83
N LEU A 13 -6.23 -13.83 7.41
CA LEU A 13 -5.08 -13.07 7.97
C LEU A 13 -4.86 -13.29 9.47
N LEU A 14 -5.75 -14.04 10.16
CA LEU A 14 -5.65 -14.34 11.60
C LEU A 14 -5.10 -15.75 11.91
N ALA A 15 -4.78 -16.54 10.88
CA ALA A 15 -3.97 -17.75 11.06
C ALA A 15 -2.48 -17.36 11.07
N VAL A 16 -2.09 -16.49 11.99
CA VAL A 16 -0.70 -16.44 12.44
C VAL A 16 -0.46 -17.80 13.09
N VAL A 17 0.21 -18.64 12.31
CA VAL A 17 0.78 -19.91 12.72
C VAL A 17 1.44 -19.69 14.08
N TRP A 18 0.80 -20.22 15.12
CA TRP A 18 1.49 -20.53 16.37
C TRP A 18 2.42 -21.69 16.03
N SER A 19 3.51 -21.40 15.34
CA SER A 19 4.63 -22.31 15.26
C SER A 19 5.18 -22.33 16.67
N GLY A 20 4.80 -23.35 17.44
CA GLY A 20 5.61 -23.79 18.57
C GLY A 20 7.05 -23.96 18.10
N PRO A 21 8.03 -23.94 19.01
CA PRO A 21 9.41 -24.23 18.62
C PRO A 21 9.39 -25.56 17.87
N ALA A 22 9.71 -25.52 16.57
CA ALA A 22 10.02 -26.71 15.82
C ALA A 22 11.31 -27.23 16.44
N ASN A 23 11.19 -28.10 17.44
CA ASN A 23 12.29 -28.93 17.90
C ASN A 23 12.61 -29.85 16.73
N ALA A 24 13.58 -29.42 15.92
CA ALA A 24 14.31 -30.30 15.06
C ALA A 24 15.20 -31.15 15.98
N ASP A 25 14.63 -32.22 16.51
CA ASP A 25 15.40 -33.24 17.21
C ASP A 25 16.21 -34.03 16.17
N ASP A 26 17.52 -33.89 16.32
CA ASP A 26 18.61 -34.82 16.04
C ASP A 26 18.89 -35.26 14.60
N LEU A 27 19.96 -34.68 14.04
CA LEU A 27 21.13 -35.48 13.64
C LEU A 27 22.41 -34.73 14.02
N ASP A 28 23.00 -35.19 15.12
CA ASP A 28 24.30 -34.78 15.63
C ASP A 28 25.39 -35.50 14.81
N GLU A 29 25.95 -34.84 13.79
CA GLU A 29 27.23 -35.24 13.18
C GLU A 29 27.90 -34.05 12.47
N GLY A 30 28.85 -33.42 13.17
CA GLY A 30 29.67 -32.32 12.67
C GLY A 30 29.08 -30.96 13.03
N GLY A 31 29.71 -30.26 13.98
CA GLY A 31 29.28 -28.94 14.45
C GLY A 31 29.01 -27.99 13.28
N ALA A 32 27.75 -27.89 12.89
CA ALA A 32 27.32 -26.98 11.85
C ALA A 32 27.52 -25.57 12.38
N LEU A 33 28.50 -24.86 11.81
CA LEU A 33 28.67 -23.45 12.06
C LEU A 33 27.45 -22.74 11.48
N TYR A 34 26.42 -22.53 12.30
CA TYR A 34 25.26 -21.74 11.93
C TYR A 34 25.69 -20.27 11.84
N ALA A 35 26.05 -19.83 10.63
CA ALA A 35 26.29 -18.43 10.37
C ALA A 35 24.95 -17.69 10.45
N VAL A 36 24.67 -17.03 11.58
CA VAL A 36 23.60 -16.05 11.68
C VAL A 36 23.98 -14.87 10.79
N GLN A 37 23.52 -14.90 9.54
CA GLN A 37 23.76 -13.83 8.61
C GLN A 37 22.75 -12.71 8.83
N ASN A 38 23.22 -11.59 9.35
CA ASN A 38 22.42 -10.37 9.45
C ASN A 38 21.98 -9.89 8.07
N ARG A 39 20.86 -9.13 8.03
CA ARG A 39 20.37 -8.50 6.80
C ARG A 39 21.46 -7.60 6.23
N LYS A 40 21.71 -7.73 4.92
CA LYS A 40 22.74 -6.94 4.24
C LYS A 40 22.36 -5.47 4.19
N TYR A 41 21.07 -5.21 3.95
CA TYR A 41 20.54 -3.86 3.82
C TYR A 41 19.67 -3.54 5.03
N THR A 42 20.08 -2.52 5.77
CA THR A 42 19.34 -1.95 6.89
C THR A 42 19.33 -0.43 6.72
N ALA A 43 18.16 0.17 6.95
CA ALA A 43 17.96 1.62 6.93
C ALA A 43 17.37 2.02 8.26
N SER A 44 17.70 3.22 8.75
CA SER A 44 17.04 3.84 9.91
C SER A 44 15.93 4.78 9.45
N HIS A 45 16.17 5.48 8.35
CA HIS A 45 15.25 6.46 7.76
C HIS A 45 15.05 6.13 6.29
N GLU A 46 13.82 6.15 5.82
CA GLU A 46 13.48 5.94 4.42
C GLU A 46 12.58 7.06 3.92
N PHE A 47 12.97 7.68 2.82
CA PHE A 47 12.18 8.66 2.09
C PHE A 47 11.75 8.05 0.77
N SER A 48 10.46 7.92 0.53
CA SER A 48 9.93 7.32 -0.69
C SER A 48 9.15 8.32 -1.52
N VAL A 49 9.29 8.21 -2.83
CA VAL A 49 8.43 8.89 -3.81
C VAL A 49 7.85 7.81 -4.71
N ASN A 50 6.52 7.78 -4.81
CA ASN A 50 5.80 6.76 -5.55
C ASN A 50 4.81 7.41 -6.52
N ALA A 51 4.57 6.73 -7.63
CA ALA A 51 3.48 6.99 -8.53
C ALA A 51 2.53 5.79 -8.47
N GLY A 52 1.23 6.05 -8.55
CA GLY A 52 0.22 5.01 -8.39
C GLY A 52 -1.00 5.28 -9.22
N SER A 53 -1.94 4.35 -9.12
CA SER A 53 -3.25 4.48 -9.72
C SER A 53 -4.30 4.02 -8.74
N LEU A 54 -5.39 4.79 -8.68
CA LEU A 54 -6.66 4.37 -8.11
C LEU A 54 -7.50 3.85 -9.28
N PRO A 55 -7.70 2.52 -9.44
CA PRO A 55 -8.71 1.98 -10.33
C PRO A 55 -10.12 2.39 -9.83
N MET A 56 -10.54 3.61 -10.13
CA MET A 56 -11.86 4.16 -9.78
C MET A 56 -12.86 3.86 -10.90
N ASP A 57 -13.40 2.65 -10.91
CA ASP A 57 -14.50 2.23 -11.80
C ASP A 57 -14.17 2.35 -13.32
N ALA A 58 -15.08 1.92 -14.19
CA ALA A 58 -14.91 1.90 -15.64
C ALA A 58 -14.82 3.31 -16.29
N PHE A 59 -15.06 4.38 -15.52
CA PHE A 59 -15.22 5.75 -16.02
C PHE A 59 -14.16 6.74 -15.58
N TYR A 60 -13.29 6.42 -14.60
CA TYR A 60 -12.23 7.33 -14.14
C TYR A 60 -10.89 6.60 -13.94
N LYS A 61 -9.81 7.21 -14.42
CA LYS A 61 -8.44 6.76 -14.12
C LYS A 61 -7.76 7.86 -13.31
N GLY A 62 -7.63 7.64 -12.00
CA GLY A 62 -6.85 8.52 -11.13
C GLY A 62 -5.40 8.09 -11.14
N TYR A 63 -4.50 8.95 -11.61
CA TYR A 63 -3.06 8.78 -11.41
C TYR A 63 -2.66 9.53 -10.16
N THR A 64 -1.88 8.92 -9.28
CA THR A 64 -1.48 9.53 -8.02
C THR A 64 0.02 9.69 -7.95
N ALA A 65 0.48 10.77 -7.34
CA ALA A 65 1.86 10.90 -6.88
C ALA A 65 1.85 10.95 -5.35
N SER A 66 2.76 10.20 -4.71
CA SER A 66 2.85 10.15 -3.25
C SER A 66 4.28 10.27 -2.76
N GLY A 67 4.42 10.85 -1.58
CA GLY A 67 5.67 10.92 -0.83
C GLY A 67 5.47 10.35 0.57
N ALA A 68 6.47 9.64 1.10
CA ALA A 68 6.42 9.10 2.45
C ALA A 68 7.74 9.17 3.18
N TYR A 69 7.66 9.26 4.50
CA TYR A 69 8.79 9.12 5.41
C TYR A 69 8.53 7.96 6.37
N THR A 70 9.45 6.99 6.38
CA THR A 70 9.39 5.79 7.22
C THR A 70 10.60 5.73 8.15
N LEU A 71 10.32 5.54 9.43
CA LEU A 71 11.31 5.33 10.47
C LEU A 71 11.41 3.84 10.80
N HIS A 72 12.59 3.27 10.66
CA HIS A 72 12.85 1.85 10.90
C HIS A 72 13.48 1.69 12.28
N PHE A 73 12.72 1.10 13.22
CA PHE A 73 13.23 0.82 14.57
C PHE A 73 14.03 -0.48 14.62
N SER A 74 13.64 -1.45 13.80
CA SER A 74 14.27 -2.76 13.73
C SER A 74 14.12 -3.37 12.34
N ASP A 75 14.72 -4.53 12.16
CA ASP A 75 14.57 -5.35 10.96
C ASP A 75 13.10 -5.76 10.73
N LEU A 76 12.33 -5.95 11.80
CA LEU A 76 10.94 -6.36 11.73
C LEU A 76 9.97 -5.17 11.71
N TRP A 77 10.20 -4.16 12.53
CA TRP A 77 9.26 -3.07 12.77
C TRP A 77 9.74 -1.73 12.23
N ALA A 78 8.81 -1.01 11.62
CA ALA A 78 8.98 0.36 11.19
C ALA A 78 7.66 1.12 11.30
N TRP A 79 7.75 2.44 11.25
CA TRP A 79 6.60 3.33 11.28
C TRP A 79 6.71 4.30 10.11
N GLU A 80 5.78 4.19 9.17
CA GLU A 80 5.54 5.20 8.13
C GLU A 80 4.85 6.38 8.81
N VAL A 81 5.66 7.34 9.27
CA VAL A 81 5.22 8.49 10.07
C VAL A 81 4.18 9.28 9.30
N VAL A 82 4.47 9.52 8.02
CA VAL A 82 3.59 10.22 7.10
C VAL A 82 3.74 9.63 5.71
N ASN A 83 2.60 9.41 5.06
CA ASN A 83 2.50 9.26 3.62
C ASN A 83 1.39 10.20 3.14
N ALA A 84 1.70 10.92 2.07
CA ALA A 84 0.82 11.90 1.47
C ALA A 84 0.75 11.60 -0.02
N ALA A 85 -0.45 11.42 -0.54
CA ALA A 85 -0.71 11.21 -1.95
C ALA A 85 -1.63 12.30 -2.50
N TYR A 86 -1.32 12.75 -3.71
CA TYR A 86 -2.14 13.66 -4.49
C TYR A 86 -2.62 12.93 -5.75
N SER A 87 -3.92 13.01 -6.03
CA SER A 87 -4.52 12.39 -7.21
C SER A 87 -4.74 13.42 -8.32
N PHE A 88 -4.16 13.15 -9.48
CA PHE A 88 -4.45 13.80 -10.74
C PHE A 88 -5.57 13.02 -11.43
N ASN A 89 -6.79 13.54 -11.33
CA ASN A 89 -7.97 12.91 -11.91
C ASN A 89 -8.06 13.33 -13.39
N VAL A 90 -7.96 12.36 -14.31
CA VAL A 90 -8.09 12.61 -15.75
C VAL A 90 -9.44 12.06 -16.23
N ASP A 91 -10.22 12.93 -16.87
CA ASP A 91 -11.49 12.56 -17.49
C ASP A 91 -11.29 11.54 -18.61
N THR A 92 -12.05 10.45 -18.60
CA THR A 92 -11.98 9.41 -19.63
C THR A 92 -12.75 9.81 -20.90
N ASP A 93 -12.35 9.27 -22.05
CA ASP A 93 -12.96 9.59 -23.35
C ASP A 93 -14.43 9.15 -23.48
N LEU A 94 -14.90 8.22 -22.63
CA LEU A 94 -16.31 7.84 -22.55
C LEU A 94 -17.21 8.99 -22.06
N ARG A 95 -16.70 9.83 -21.16
CA ARG A 95 -17.37 11.05 -20.71
C ARG A 95 -17.48 12.05 -21.84
N ARG A 96 -16.40 12.24 -22.63
CA ARG A 96 -16.40 13.13 -23.79
C ARG A 96 -17.43 12.68 -24.83
N GLU A 97 -17.56 11.38 -25.10
CA GLU A 97 -18.58 10.87 -26.01
C GLU A 97 -20.01 11.03 -25.47
N LEU A 98 -20.25 10.78 -24.17
CA LEU A 98 -21.56 10.94 -23.53
C LEU A 98 -22.03 12.41 -23.48
N GLU A 99 -21.14 13.33 -23.16
CA GLU A 99 -21.41 14.78 -23.16
C GLU A 99 -21.53 15.34 -24.58
N SER A 100 -20.68 14.90 -25.52
CA SER A 100 -20.65 15.41 -26.91
C SER A 100 -21.78 14.88 -27.79
N ASN A 101 -22.21 13.61 -27.64
CA ASN A 101 -23.19 13.00 -28.55
C ASN A 101 -24.60 12.92 -27.97
N TRP A 102 -24.74 12.83 -26.65
CA TRP A 102 -26.05 12.60 -26.01
C TRP A 102 -26.48 13.70 -25.04
N GLY A 103 -25.63 14.69 -24.74
CA GLY A 103 -25.98 15.86 -23.91
C GLY A 103 -26.38 15.51 -22.47
N VAL A 104 -26.05 14.29 -22.01
CA VAL A 104 -26.31 13.84 -20.65
C VAL A 104 -25.05 14.06 -19.84
N THR A 105 -25.10 14.98 -18.88
CA THR A 105 -24.01 15.15 -17.90
C THR A 105 -23.98 13.92 -16.99
N PRO A 106 -22.92 13.10 -17.01
CA PRO A 106 -22.81 11.97 -16.09
C PRO A 106 -22.85 12.47 -14.64
N THR A 107 -23.46 11.70 -13.75
CA THR A 107 -23.46 12.01 -12.31
C THR A 107 -22.01 12.17 -11.85
N ARG A 108 -21.63 13.39 -11.44
CA ARG A 108 -20.27 13.69 -10.98
C ARG A 108 -20.03 12.92 -9.68
N PHE A 109 -19.13 11.94 -9.71
CA PHE A 109 -18.69 11.23 -8.52
C PHE A 109 -17.65 12.07 -7.79
N PRO A 110 -17.68 12.12 -6.44
CA PRO A 110 -16.66 12.82 -5.67
C PRO A 110 -15.30 12.18 -5.95
N THR A 111 -14.31 13.00 -6.31
CA THR A 111 -12.96 12.52 -6.61
C THR A 111 -12.03 12.81 -5.44
N ILE A 112 -11.19 11.84 -5.09
CA ILE A 112 -10.14 12.04 -4.09
C ILE A 112 -9.14 13.01 -4.68
N GLN A 113 -8.78 14.06 -3.93
CA GLN A 113 -7.69 14.95 -4.30
C GLN A 113 -6.43 14.70 -3.50
N TRP A 114 -6.57 14.59 -2.18
CA TRP A 114 -5.47 14.39 -1.27
C TRP A 114 -5.80 13.31 -0.24
N LEU A 115 -4.79 12.50 0.04
CA LEU A 115 -4.84 11.36 0.92
C LEU A 115 -3.62 11.42 1.85
N GLY A 116 -3.87 11.37 3.15
CA GLY A 116 -2.83 11.34 4.18
C GLY A 116 -2.98 10.09 5.05
N ASN A 117 -1.88 9.47 5.42
CA ASN A 117 -1.88 8.27 6.25
C ASN A 117 -0.62 8.18 7.11
N SER A 118 -0.74 7.43 8.19
CA SER A 118 0.37 7.07 9.08
C SER A 118 0.22 5.60 9.41
N ASN A 119 1.25 4.78 9.16
CA ASN A 119 1.11 3.34 9.15
C ASN A 119 2.19 2.63 9.94
N LEU A 120 1.78 1.64 10.74
CA LEU A 120 2.70 0.66 11.27
C LEU A 120 3.12 -0.29 10.16
N VAL A 121 4.42 -0.57 10.06
CA VAL A 121 5.01 -1.41 9.02
C VAL A 121 5.69 -2.60 9.66
N VAL A 122 5.33 -3.81 9.22
CA VAL A 122 5.95 -5.07 9.64
C VAL A 122 6.60 -5.76 8.44
N LYS A 123 7.84 -6.20 8.60
CA LYS A 123 8.71 -6.75 7.54
C LYS A 123 9.10 -8.20 7.83
N PRO A 124 8.15 -9.16 7.76
CA PRO A 124 8.38 -10.52 8.22
C PRO A 124 9.32 -11.32 7.31
N LEU A 125 9.35 -11.04 6.00
CA LEU A 125 10.12 -11.83 5.03
C LEU A 125 11.21 -10.98 4.40
N TYR A 126 12.44 -11.50 4.44
CA TYR A 126 13.61 -10.95 3.75
C TYR A 126 14.27 -12.06 2.95
N GLY A 127 14.53 -11.81 1.67
CA GLY A 127 14.97 -12.82 0.72
C GLY A 127 16.09 -12.34 -0.20
N LYS A 128 16.79 -13.32 -0.77
CA LYS A 128 17.77 -13.13 -1.83
C LYS A 128 17.29 -13.88 -3.06
N LEU A 129 17.33 -13.23 -4.21
CA LEU A 129 16.92 -13.76 -5.49
C LEU A 129 18.12 -13.75 -6.43
N ALA A 130 18.44 -14.88 -7.04
CA ALA A 130 19.41 -14.92 -8.12
C ALA A 130 18.74 -14.40 -9.40
N TRP A 131 19.26 -13.33 -9.95
CA TRP A 131 18.80 -12.75 -11.21
C TRP A 131 19.71 -13.22 -12.35
N LEU A 132 19.13 -14.01 -13.25
CA LEU A 132 19.79 -14.53 -14.46
C LEU A 132 21.16 -15.18 -14.21
N ASN A 133 21.35 -15.79 -13.04
CA ASN A 133 22.63 -16.38 -12.59
C ASN A 133 23.85 -15.41 -12.62
N GLY A 134 23.62 -14.10 -12.77
CA GLY A 134 24.67 -13.09 -12.90
C GLY A 134 24.65 -12.02 -11.81
N SER A 135 23.50 -11.80 -11.16
CA SER A 135 23.40 -10.84 -10.05
C SER A 135 22.52 -11.37 -8.92
N LEU A 136 22.72 -10.84 -7.71
CA LEU A 136 21.90 -11.14 -6.54
C LEU A 136 21.05 -9.92 -6.21
N LEU A 137 19.73 -10.08 -6.30
CA LEU A 137 18.76 -9.09 -5.89
C LEU A 137 18.31 -9.39 -4.46
N TYR A 138 18.25 -8.38 -3.62
CA TYR A 138 17.77 -8.51 -2.25
C TYR A 138 16.39 -7.87 -2.16
N GLY A 139 15.44 -8.54 -1.53
CA GLY A 139 14.10 -8.01 -1.39
C GLY A 139 13.44 -8.36 -0.08
N GLU A 140 12.40 -7.61 0.27
CA GLU A 140 11.58 -7.84 1.45
C GLU A 140 10.10 -7.69 1.13
N LEU A 141 9.28 -8.46 1.82
CA LEU A 141 7.84 -8.29 1.89
C LEU A 141 7.51 -7.56 3.17
N PHE A 142 6.68 -6.53 3.07
CA PHE A 142 6.19 -5.78 4.20
C PHE A 142 4.68 -5.62 4.15
N PHE A 143 4.08 -5.46 5.33
CA PHE A 143 2.67 -5.16 5.51
C PHE A 143 2.53 -3.83 6.23
N THR A 144 1.51 -3.07 5.87
CA THR A 144 1.21 -1.75 6.45
C THR A 144 -0.20 -1.74 7.00
N ALA A 145 -0.42 -1.13 8.16
CA ALA A 145 -1.75 -0.87 8.67
C ALA A 145 -1.79 0.43 9.48
N GLY A 146 -2.84 1.23 9.30
CA GLY A 146 -2.95 2.48 10.05
C GLY A 146 -4.15 3.36 9.67
N PRO A 147 -4.32 4.49 10.37
CA PRO A 147 -5.33 5.49 10.02
C PRO A 147 -5.03 6.14 8.66
N ALA A 148 -6.11 6.51 7.97
CA ALA A 148 -6.09 7.28 6.74
C ALA A 148 -7.09 8.44 6.83
N VAL A 149 -6.74 9.55 6.19
CA VAL A 149 -7.62 10.70 5.99
C VAL A 149 -7.62 11.04 4.50
N ALA A 150 -8.81 11.18 3.92
CA ALA A 150 -8.98 11.55 2.53
C ALA A 150 -9.85 12.80 2.45
N SER A 151 -9.51 13.69 1.53
CA SER A 151 -10.39 14.80 1.19
C SER A 151 -10.88 14.66 -0.22
N TYR A 152 -12.18 14.88 -0.36
CA TYR A 152 -12.89 14.84 -1.62
C TYR A 152 -13.29 16.27 -1.98
N GLU A 153 -12.95 16.67 -3.20
CA GLU A 153 -13.45 17.93 -3.76
C GLU A 153 -14.68 17.64 -4.61
N SER A 154 -15.77 18.37 -4.32
CA SER A 154 -16.99 18.36 -5.11
C SER A 154 -16.94 19.46 -6.15
N ASP A 155 -17.11 19.08 -7.42
CA ASP A 155 -17.30 20.03 -8.53
C ASP A 155 -18.80 20.14 -8.88
N GLY A 156 -19.67 20.45 -7.91
CA GLY A 156 -21.12 20.60 -8.11
C GLY A 156 -21.94 20.95 -6.86
N GLU A 157 -23.06 21.67 -7.06
CA GLU A 157 -23.94 22.28 -6.03
C GLU A 157 -24.64 21.31 -5.04
N LEU A 158 -24.45 19.99 -5.15
CA LEU A 158 -25.30 19.01 -4.44
C LEU A 158 -24.60 18.07 -3.45
N GLN A 159 -23.28 18.11 -3.25
CA GLN A 159 -22.62 17.27 -2.23
C GLN A 159 -21.48 17.99 -1.51
N SER A 160 -21.47 17.91 -0.17
CA SER A 160 -20.44 18.54 0.67
C SER A 160 -19.05 17.99 0.38
N SER A 161 -18.14 18.85 -0.06
CA SER A 161 -16.70 18.71 0.17
C SER A 161 -16.45 18.41 1.65
N GLY A 162 -15.61 17.43 1.96
CA GLY A 162 -15.41 16.99 3.34
C GLY A 162 -14.17 16.13 3.53
N THR A 163 -13.64 16.17 4.75
CA THR A 163 -12.58 15.27 5.20
C THR A 163 -13.20 13.99 5.72
N TYR A 164 -12.84 12.88 5.10
CA TYR A 164 -13.23 11.54 5.50
C TYR A 164 -12.08 10.92 6.27
N VAL A 165 -12.42 10.27 7.38
CA VAL A 165 -11.47 9.49 8.16
C VAL A 165 -11.71 8.01 7.92
N GLY A 166 -10.65 7.23 7.95
CA GLY A 166 -10.68 5.83 7.62
C GLY A 166 -9.47 5.10 8.18
N ALA A 167 -9.37 3.83 7.80
CA ALA A 167 -8.22 3.00 8.04
C ALA A 167 -7.73 2.43 6.70
N ASN A 168 -6.46 2.04 6.66
CA ASN A 168 -5.88 1.37 5.53
C ASN A 168 -5.08 0.15 5.98
N VAL A 169 -5.06 -0.86 5.12
CA VAL A 169 -4.22 -2.04 5.24
C VAL A 169 -3.52 -2.23 3.90
N GLY A 170 -2.28 -2.69 3.91
CA GLY A 170 -1.52 -2.82 2.69
C GLY A 170 -0.47 -3.90 2.76
N LEU A 171 -0.07 -4.34 1.58
CA LEU A 171 1.07 -5.20 1.34
C LEU A 171 2.03 -4.47 0.41
N GLY A 172 3.32 -4.76 0.54
CA GLY A 172 4.29 -4.22 -0.38
C GLY A 172 5.56 -5.03 -0.47
N LEU A 173 6.24 -4.86 -1.59
CA LEU A 173 7.52 -5.45 -1.91
C LEU A 173 8.55 -4.35 -2.03
N ARG A 174 9.73 -4.58 -1.46
CA ARG A 174 10.87 -3.68 -1.62
C ARG A 174 12.05 -4.46 -2.15
N PHE A 175 12.70 -3.91 -3.17
CA PHE A 175 13.90 -4.48 -3.79
C PHE A 175 15.06 -3.51 -3.62
N TYR A 176 16.15 -3.96 -3.01
CA TYR A 176 17.32 -3.13 -2.76
C TYR A 176 18.21 -3.12 -4.00
N LEU A 177 18.39 -1.93 -4.58
CA LEU A 177 19.32 -1.69 -5.68
C LEU A 177 20.74 -1.43 -5.14
N SER A 178 20.81 -0.62 -4.07
CA SER A 178 22.02 -0.21 -3.37
C SER A 178 21.73 -0.04 -1.87
N GLU A 179 22.75 0.27 -1.07
CA GLU A 179 22.54 0.61 0.35
C GLU A 179 21.65 1.84 0.54
N SER A 180 21.76 2.80 -0.39
CA SER A 180 20.98 4.04 -0.34
C SER A 180 19.68 3.99 -1.14
N TRP A 181 19.48 3.04 -2.05
CA TRP A 181 18.35 3.09 -2.99
C TRP A 181 17.61 1.76 -3.02
N SER A 182 16.28 1.82 -2.93
CA SER A 182 15.40 0.67 -3.11
C SER A 182 14.22 1.02 -4.01
N LEU A 183 13.73 0.03 -4.72
CA LEU A 183 12.46 0.08 -5.44
C LEU A 183 11.36 -0.42 -4.52
N ARG A 184 10.19 0.18 -4.62
CA ARG A 184 9.04 -0.14 -3.78
C ARG A 184 7.82 -0.39 -4.66
N LEU A 185 7.05 -1.40 -4.30
CA LEU A 185 5.74 -1.73 -4.85
C LEU A 185 4.78 -1.86 -3.68
N ASP A 186 3.66 -1.15 -3.70
CA ASP A 186 2.63 -1.22 -2.66
C ASP A 186 1.27 -1.50 -3.31
N ALA A 187 0.48 -2.33 -2.63
CA ALA A 187 -0.95 -2.46 -2.83
C ALA A 187 -1.63 -2.18 -1.49
N ARG A 188 -2.48 -1.16 -1.44
CA ARG A 188 -3.16 -0.70 -0.23
C ARG A 188 -4.66 -0.72 -0.45
N ASP A 189 -5.37 -1.15 0.57
CA ASP A 189 -6.82 -1.19 0.63
C ASP A 189 -7.29 -0.18 1.68
N TYR A 190 -8.10 0.79 1.26
CA TYR A 190 -8.61 1.86 2.09
C TYR A 190 -10.08 1.62 2.45
N TYR A 191 -10.38 1.79 3.73
CA TYR A 191 -11.72 1.73 4.29
C TYR A 191 -12.08 3.09 4.87
N PHE A 192 -12.93 3.83 4.18
CA PHE A 192 -13.42 5.13 4.64
C PHE A 192 -14.79 5.01 5.28
N VAL A 193 -14.96 5.68 6.42
CA VAL A 193 -16.24 5.80 7.12
C VAL A 193 -16.72 7.24 7.00
N SER A 194 -17.86 7.45 6.34
CA SER A 194 -18.46 8.78 6.22
C SER A 194 -19.01 9.25 7.57
N PRO A 195 -18.66 10.45 8.06
CA PRO A 195 -19.21 11.00 9.31
C PRO A 195 -20.73 11.21 9.29
N LYS A 196 -21.33 11.31 8.09
CA LYS A 196 -22.76 11.61 7.92
C LYS A 196 -23.64 10.36 7.84
N ASP A 197 -23.07 9.22 7.43
CA ASP A 197 -23.79 7.95 7.28
C ASP A 197 -22.84 6.77 7.55
N VAL A 198 -22.93 6.19 8.76
CA VAL A 198 -22.13 5.02 9.20
C VAL A 198 -22.37 3.77 8.34
N LYS A 199 -23.41 3.77 7.48
CA LYS A 199 -23.76 2.65 6.59
C LYS A 199 -23.10 2.71 5.21
N SER A 200 -22.53 3.85 4.81
CA SER A 200 -21.88 3.99 3.51
C SER A 200 -20.37 3.78 3.67
N THR A 201 -19.96 2.52 3.55
CA THR A 201 -18.54 2.13 3.55
C THR A 201 -18.03 2.11 2.11
N SER A 202 -17.01 2.91 1.83
CA SER A 202 -16.29 2.85 0.56
C SER A 202 -14.99 2.08 0.74
N ASN A 203 -14.77 1.11 -0.14
CA ASN A 203 -13.54 0.31 -0.21
C ASN A 203 -12.81 0.67 -1.49
N GLU A 204 -11.55 1.06 -1.37
CA GLU A 204 -10.75 1.49 -2.51
C GLU A 204 -9.38 0.81 -2.49
N LEU A 205 -9.07 0.13 -3.60
CA LEU A 205 -7.79 -0.50 -3.81
C LEU A 205 -6.85 0.47 -4.53
N PHE A 206 -5.65 0.60 -4.01
CA PHE A 206 -4.62 1.51 -4.46
C PHE A 206 -3.36 0.74 -4.79
N PHE A 207 -2.81 0.97 -5.98
CA PHE A 207 -1.53 0.39 -6.37
C PHE A 207 -0.52 1.50 -6.59
N SER A 208 0.67 1.37 -6.03
CA SER A 208 1.77 2.29 -6.28
C SER A 208 3.10 1.59 -6.48
N THR A 209 3.96 2.25 -7.25
CA THR A 209 5.35 1.88 -7.46
C THR A 209 6.22 3.11 -7.28
N GLY A 210 7.41 2.94 -6.72
CA GLY A 210 8.28 4.07 -6.46
C GLY A 210 9.71 3.71 -6.14
N ILE A 211 10.45 4.75 -5.80
CA ILE A 211 11.85 4.68 -5.39
C ILE A 211 11.94 5.25 -3.97
N SER A 212 12.75 4.59 -3.15
CA SER A 212 13.06 4.98 -1.79
C SER A 212 14.55 5.27 -1.65
N LEU A 213 14.85 6.36 -0.95
CA LEU A 213 16.16 6.72 -0.44
C LEU A 213 16.28 6.21 1.01
N ASN A 214 17.19 5.29 1.23
CA ASN A 214 17.51 4.68 2.51
C ASN A 214 18.71 5.41 3.14
N VAL A 215 18.52 5.91 4.35
CA VAL A 215 19.55 6.58 5.15
C VAL A 215 19.70 5.81 6.46
N ARG A 216 20.95 5.61 6.86
CA ARG A 216 21.30 4.91 8.09
C ARG A 216 21.50 5.87 9.24
#